data_AF-A0A932MDI4-F1
#
_entry.id   AF-A0A932MDI4-F1
#
_cell.length_a   1.000
_cell.length_b   1.000
_cell.length_c   1.000
_cell.angle_alpha   90.00
_cell.angle_beta   90.00
_cell.angle_gamma   90.00
#
_symmetry.space_group_name_H-M   'P 1'
#
loop_
_entity.id
_entity.type
_entity.pdbx_description
1 polymer ?
#
loop_
_entity_poly.entity_id
_entity_poly.type
_entity_poly.pdbx_seq_one_letter_code
_entity_poly.pdbx_strand_id
1 'polypeptide(L)' 'MIRNDQELAVTRERVARLERLLDELRKTARPEEWAALSSGYRLEIERMQGVVLDYLVQSAPAGPKQITTA' A
#
# COMPACT_ATOMS: atom_id res chain seq x y z
N MET A 1 -1.69 9.54 -5.79
CA MET A 1 -0.56 9.05 -6.61
C MET A 1 0.71 9.25 -5.84
N ILE A 2 1.52 8.20 -5.74
CA ILE A 2 2.90 8.22 -5.25
C ILE A 2 3.79 8.76 -6.38
N ARG A 3 4.80 9.57 -6.03
CA ARG A 3 5.65 10.26 -7.02
C ARG A 3 7.12 9.86 -6.95
N ASN A 4 7.54 9.20 -5.88
CA ASN A 4 8.92 8.84 -5.62
C ASN A 4 8.99 7.70 -4.58
N ASP A 5 10.19 7.16 -4.40
CA ASP A 5 10.43 6.03 -3.49
C ASP A 5 10.20 6.37 -2.01
N GLN A 6 10.35 7.64 -1.62
CA GLN A 6 10.06 8.08 -0.27
C GLN A 6 8.55 8.00 0.02
N GLU A 7 7.72 8.51 -0.90
CA GLU A 7 6.26 8.41 -0.81
C GLU A 7 5.77 6.95 -0.91
N LEU A 8 6.48 6.11 -1.70
CA LEU A 8 6.25 4.68 -1.74
C LEU A 8 6.49 4.03 -0.37
N ALA A 9 7.62 4.33 0.26
CA ALA A 9 7.95 3.80 1.58
C ALA A 9 6.92 4.21 2.64
N VAL A 10 6.53 5.49 2.67
CA VAL A 10 5.50 6.01 3.59
C VAL A 10 4.15 5.32 3.34
N THR A 11 3.76 5.11 2.08
CA THR A 11 2.48 4.46 1.77
C THR A 11 2.49 2.99 2.21
N ARG A 12 3.59 2.26 1.99
CA ARG A 12 3.77 0.89 2.47
C ARG A 12 3.71 0.79 3.99
N GLU A 13 4.33 1.73 4.71
CA GLU A 13 4.26 1.76 6.18
C GLU A 13 2.82 1.96 6.68
N ARG A 14 2.06 2.82 6.01
CA ARG A 14 0.64 3.05 6.34
C ARG A 14 -0.20 1.78 6.12
N VAL A 15 -0.03 1.09 4.99
CA VAL A 15 -0.69 -0.21 4.74
C VAL A 15 -0.38 -1.19 5.86
N ALA A 16 0.91 -1.40 6.17
CA ALA A 16 1.33 -2.32 7.23
C ALA A 16 0.82 -1.94 8.63
N ARG A 17 0.59 -0.63 8.88
CA ARG A 17 -0.01 -0.16 10.13
C ARG A 17 -1.51 -0.50 10.19
N LEU A 18 -2.25 -0.27 9.10
CA LEU A 18 -3.67 -0.59 9.01
C LEU A 18 -3.92 -2.10 9.12
N GLU A 19 -3.09 -2.92 8.47
CA GLU A 19 -3.15 -4.39 8.57
C GLU A 19 -2.95 -4.86 10.01
N ARG A 20 -1.96 -4.29 10.73
CA ARG A 20 -1.76 -4.60 12.16
C ARG A 20 -2.94 -4.19 13.03
N LEU A 21 -3.50 -3.00 12.81
CA LEU A 21 -4.69 -2.55 13.55
C LEU A 21 -5.89 -3.47 13.29
N LEU A 22 -6.07 -3.91 12.04
CA LEU A 22 -7.14 -4.82 11.67
C LEU A 22 -6.96 -6.21 12.30
N ASP A 23 -5.72 -6.71 12.38
CA ASP A 23 -5.39 -7.97 13.06
C ASP A 23 -5.67 -7.90 14.56
N GLU A 24 -5.25 -6.82 15.24
CA GLU A 24 -5.58 -6.63 16.66
C GLU A 24 -7.08 -6.53 16.91
N LEU A 25 -7.81 -5.78 16.06
CA LEU A 25 -9.26 -5.63 16.18
C LEU A 25 -9.99 -6.97 16.01
N ARG A 26 -9.49 -7.85 15.13
CA ARG A 26 -10.06 -9.17 14.89
C ARG A 26 -10.07 -10.05 16.15
N LYS A 27 -9.10 -9.87 17.06
CA LYS A 27 -8.98 -10.68 18.28
C LYS A 27 -10.10 -10.42 19.28
N THR A 28 -10.69 -9.22 19.26
CA THR A 28 -11.71 -8.79 20.23
C THR A 28 -13.09 -8.56 19.62
N ALA A 29 -13.20 -8.51 18.29
CA ALA A 29 -14.46 -8.24 17.61
C ALA A 29 -15.45 -9.41 17.72
N ARG A 30 -16.73 -9.09 17.89
CA ARG A 30 -17.81 -10.06 17.80
C ARG A 30 -18.08 -10.43 16.33
N PRO A 31 -18.36 -11.70 16.00
CA PRO A 31 -18.59 -12.13 14.62
C PRO A 31 -19.67 -11.30 13.89
N GLU A 32 -20.76 -10.96 14.59
CA GLU A 32 -21.88 -10.19 14.05
C GLU A 32 -21.54 -8.72 13.71
N GLU A 33 -20.50 -8.16 14.35
CA GLU A 33 -20.04 -6.78 14.12
C GLU A 33 -18.86 -6.70 13.15
N TRP A 34 -18.20 -7.83 12.90
CA TRP A 34 -16.92 -7.86 12.20
C TRP A 34 -16.99 -7.23 10.80
N ALA A 35 -18.05 -7.50 10.04
CA ALA A 35 -18.20 -6.95 8.70
C ALA A 35 -18.25 -5.41 8.73
N ALA A 36 -19.01 -4.83 9.66
CA ALA A 36 -19.09 -3.38 9.80
C ALA A 36 -17.75 -2.77 10.26
N LEU A 37 -17.13 -3.36 11.28
CA LEU A 37 -15.87 -2.89 11.86
C LEU A 37 -14.68 -2.99 10.90
N SER A 38 -14.62 -4.05 10.08
CA SER A 38 -13.49 -4.34 9.19
C SER A 38 -13.59 -3.65 7.82
N SER A 39 -14.80 -3.30 7.38
CA SER A 39 -15.07 -2.83 6.01
C SER A 39 -14.25 -1.60 5.61
N GLY A 40 -14.16 -0.60 6.48
CA GLY A 40 -13.39 0.62 6.22
C GLY A 40 -11.88 0.37 6.10
N TYR A 41 -11.32 -0.49 6.96
CA TYR A 41 -9.92 -0.88 6.90
C TYR A 41 -9.62 -1.61 5.59
N ARG A 42 -10.48 -2.58 5.22
CA ARG A 42 -10.32 -3.34 3.97
C ARG A 42 -10.29 -2.41 2.76
N LEU A 43 -11.29 -1.53 2.63
CA LEU A 43 -11.39 -0.60 1.50
C LEU A 43 -10.17 0.32 1.40
N GLU A 44 -9.71 0.85 2.53
CA GLU A 44 -8.55 1.74 2.54
C GLU A 44 -7.24 1.02 2.21
N ILE A 45 -7.05 -0.21 2.72
CA ILE A 45 -5.91 -1.06 2.37
C ILE A 45 -5.91 -1.36 0.87
N GLU A 46 -7.03 -1.82 0.32
CA GLU A 46 -7.17 -2.12 -1.12
C GLU A 46 -6.86 -0.87 -1.97
N ARG A 47 -7.38 0.30 -1.58
CA ARG A 47 -7.10 1.57 -2.26
C ARG A 47 -5.61 1.93 -2.24
N MET A 48 -4.96 1.86 -1.07
CA MET A 48 -3.54 2.19 -0.94
C MET A 48 -2.65 1.20 -1.69
N GLN A 49 -2.97 -0.10 -1.62
CA GLN A 49 -2.28 -1.15 -2.37
C GLN A 49 -2.39 -0.91 -3.89
N GLY A 50 -3.55 -0.49 -4.39
CA GLY A 50 -3.71 -0.07 -5.79
C GLY A 50 -2.74 1.05 -6.18
N VAL A 51 -2.65 2.11 -5.38
CA VAL A 51 -1.71 3.22 -5.63
C VAL A 51 -0.24 2.77 -5.58
N VAL A 52 0.11 1.83 -4.69
CA VAL A 52 1.45 1.23 -4.62
C VAL A 52 1.75 0.45 -5.90
N LEU A 53 0.83 -0.39 -6.35
CA LEU A 53 0.99 -1.18 -7.56
C LEU A 53 1.12 -0.28 -8.79
N ASP A 54 0.25 0.72 -8.92
CA ASP A 54 0.30 1.72 -10.00
C ASP A 54 1.69 2.37 -10.11
N TYR A 55 2.30 2.74 -8.97
CA TYR A 55 3.65 3.30 -8.94
C TYR A 55 4.71 2.28 -9.37
N LEU A 56 4.65 1.05 -8.86
CA LEU A 56 5.66 0.02 -9.15
C LEU A 56 5.65 -0.42 -10.61
N VAL A 57 4.52 -0.31 -11.30
CA VAL A 57 4.39 -0.63 -12.73
C VAL A 57 4.53 0.60 -13.62
N GLN A 58 4.59 1.81 -13.06
CA GLN A 58 4.86 3.04 -13.79
C GLN A 58 6.34 3.10 -14.21
N SER A 59 6.60 2.53 -15.39
CA SER A 59 7.88 2.53 -16.09
C SER A 59 9.00 1.75 -15.38
N ALA A 60 9.64 0.82 -16.11
CA ALA A 60 10.83 0.13 -15.63
C ALA A 60 11.90 1.17 -15.22
N PRO A 61 12.66 0.93 -14.14
CA PRO A 61 13.79 1.80 -13.80
C PRO A 61 14.65 1.95 -15.04
N ALA A 62 14.82 3.18 -15.53
CA ALA A 62 15.63 3.44 -16.70
C ALA A 62 16.99 2.78 -16.47
N GLY A 63 17.29 1.73 -17.25
CA GLY A 63 18.59 1.08 -17.21
C GLY A 63 19.68 2.15 -17.34
N PRO A 64 20.87 1.93 -16.73
CA PRO A 64 21.93 2.93 -16.72
C PRO A 64 22.10 3.48 -18.14
N LYS A 65 21.84 4.79 -18.30
CA LYS A 65 21.95 5.50 -19.57
C LYS A 65 23.26 5.05 -20.21
N GLN A 66 23.19 4.30 -21.31
CA GLN A 66 24.39 4.04 -22.11
C GLN A 66 24.92 5.41 -22.51
N ILE A 67 26.03 5.79 -21.89
CA ILE A 67 26.81 6.95 -22.26
C ILE A 67 27.43 6.58 -23.61
N THR A 68 26.72 6.93 -24.68
CA THR A 68 27.27 6.93 -26.03
C THR A 68 28.48 7.85 -26.01
N THR A 69 29.67 7.25 -26.03
CA THR A 69 30.91 7.97 -26.26
C THR A 69 31.07 8.07 -27.77
N ALA A 70 31.25 9.31 -28.24
CA ALA A 70 31.36 9.71 -29.64
C ALA A 70 32.61 9.14 -30.34
#